data_AF-A0AAV8VSU7-F1
#
_entry.id   AF-A0AAV8VSU7-F1
#
_cell.length_a   1.000
_cell.length_b   1.000
_cell.length_c   1.000
_cell.angle_alpha   90.00
_cell.angle_beta   90.00
_cell.angle_gamma   90.00
#
_symmetry.space_group_name_H-M   'P 1'
#
loop_
_entity.id
_entity.type
_entity.pdbx_description
1 polymer ?
#
loop_
_entity_poly.entity_id
_entity_poly.type
_entity_poly.pdbx_seq_one_letter_code
_entity_poly.pdbx_strand_id
1 'polypeptide(L)'
;MPFIQRFVEPRYLSRTQLFDEDGHPKVADEELQAVSNNTLCNALRQLASLVLAADDIFSELGGQLQGLGKRSTEAKARIQALEEKVAKFDPKQVTVRANQRLRRAESVRRRDKISAVGGEG
;
A
#
# COMPACT_ATOMS: atom_id res chain seq x y z
N MET A 1 -10.59 -4.44 17.28
CA MET A 1 -10.69 -2.97 17.37
C MET A 1 -9.29 -2.42 17.11
N PRO A 2 -9.07 -1.49 16.16
CA PRO A 2 -7.73 -0.95 15.93
C PRO A 2 -7.34 -0.08 17.13
N PHE A 3 -6.14 -0.29 17.67
CA PHE A 3 -5.60 0.49 18.78
C PHE A 3 -5.23 1.89 18.29
N ILE A 4 -5.60 2.92 19.06
CA ILE A 4 -5.12 4.28 18.83
C ILE A 4 -3.60 4.25 19.06
N GLN A 5 -2.81 4.27 17.98
CA GLN A 5 -1.36 4.19 18.08
C GLN A 5 -0.72 5.48 18.60
N ARG A 6 -1.37 6.63 18.41
CA ARG A 6 -0.81 7.96 18.74
C ARG A 6 -1.94 8.89 19.20
N PHE A 7 -1.82 9.47 20.40
CA PHE A 7 -2.79 10.39 21.00
C PHE A 7 -2.11 11.75 21.22
N VAL A 8 -2.69 12.82 20.67
CA VAL A 8 -2.14 14.18 20.78
C VAL A 8 -3.24 15.08 21.32
N GLU A 9 -3.09 15.52 22.57
CA GLU A 9 -3.98 16.51 23.18
C GLU A 9 -3.20 17.76 23.58
N PRO A 10 -3.63 18.95 23.14
CA PRO A 10 -3.07 20.20 23.64
C PRO A 10 -3.48 20.36 25.11
N ARG A 11 -2.50 20.45 26.00
CA ARG A 11 -2.75 20.40 27.44
C ARG A 11 -2.04 21.54 28.17
N TYR A 12 -2.82 22.32 28.93
CA TYR A 12 -2.30 23.29 29.90
C TYR A 12 -1.41 24.40 29.32
N LEU A 13 -1.87 25.07 28.26
CA LEU A 13 -1.17 26.22 27.67
C LEU A 13 -1.06 27.40 28.66
N SER A 14 -2.16 27.73 29.34
CA SER A 14 -2.21 28.63 30.50
C SER A 14 -3.40 28.23 31.38
N ARG A 15 -3.24 28.23 32.70
CA ARG A 15 -4.30 27.89 33.66
C ARG A 15 -4.75 29.08 34.52
N THR A 16 -4.17 30.26 34.31
CA THR A 16 -4.37 31.42 35.19
C THR A 16 -5.42 32.35 34.60
N GLN A 17 -6.51 32.60 35.33
CA GLN A 17 -7.45 33.66 34.99
C GLN A 17 -6.85 35.01 35.40
N LEU A 18 -6.74 35.92 34.42
CA LEU A 18 -6.03 37.20 34.58
C LEU A 18 -6.91 38.30 35.18
N PHE A 19 -8.23 38.11 35.16
CA PHE A 19 -9.24 39.05 35.63
C PHE A 19 -10.20 38.35 36.59
N ASP A 20 -10.74 39.09 37.56
CA ASP A 20 -11.84 38.64 38.40
C ASP A 20 -13.20 38.77 37.70
N GLU A 21 -14.26 38.20 38.28
CA GLU A 21 -15.63 38.28 37.73
C GLU A 21 -16.14 39.73 37.63
N ASP A 22 -15.59 40.63 38.46
CA ASP A 22 -15.87 42.07 38.46
C ASP A 22 -14.98 42.88 37.48
N GLY A 23 -14.12 42.21 36.71
CA GLY A 23 -13.25 42.85 35.70
C GLY A 23 -11.95 43.46 36.23
N HIS A 24 -11.64 43.29 37.52
CA HIS A 24 -10.38 43.76 38.11
C HIS A 24 -9.20 42.82 37.76
N PRO A 25 -8.00 43.35 37.43
CA PRO A 25 -6.82 42.52 37.20
C PRO A 25 -6.44 41.78 38.50
N LYS A 26 -6.33 40.45 38.43
CA LYS A 26 -5.91 39.59 39.57
C LYS A 26 -4.40 39.53 39.77
N VAL A 27 -3.66 40.21 38.92
CA VAL A 27 -2.27 39.93 38.58
C VAL A 27 -1.48 41.23 38.73
N ALA A 28 -0.37 41.20 39.47
CA ALA A 28 0.47 42.37 39.73
C ALA A 28 1.24 42.81 38.46
N ASP A 29 1.88 43.98 38.51
CA ASP A 29 2.76 44.43 37.41
C ASP A 29 3.84 43.37 37.11
N GLU A 30 4.15 43.18 35.82
CA GLU A 30 5.05 42.15 35.24
C GLU A 30 4.55 40.68 35.25
N GLU A 31 3.62 40.29 36.13
CA GLU A 31 3.11 38.91 36.18
C GLU A 31 2.35 38.52 34.89
N LEU A 32 1.65 39.48 34.25
CA LEU A 32 1.00 39.25 32.94
C LEU A 32 2.01 38.92 31.84
N GLN A 33 3.18 39.59 31.85
CA GLN A 33 4.25 39.31 30.89
C GLN A 33 4.81 37.91 31.13
N ALA A 34 5.01 37.53 32.39
CA ALA A 34 5.48 36.18 32.75
C ALA A 34 4.50 35.08 32.32
N VAL A 35 3.19 35.26 32.56
CA VAL A 35 2.15 34.31 32.11
C VAL A 35 2.09 34.23 30.59
N SER A 36 2.15 35.37 29.89
CA SER A 36 2.12 35.40 28.42
C SER A 36 3.32 34.70 27.82
N ASN A 37 4.52 34.96 28.34
CA ASN A 37 5.74 34.29 27.91
C ASN A 37 5.69 32.78 28.17
N ASN A 38 5.21 32.37 29.36
CA ASN A 38 5.03 30.96 29.69
C ASN A 38 4.04 30.27 28.73
N THR A 39 2.92 30.93 28.43
CA THR A 39 1.92 30.45 27.47
C THR A 39 2.53 30.25 26.08
N LEU A 40 3.32 31.21 25.62
CA LEU A 40 3.99 31.15 24.32
C LEU A 40 5.05 30.02 24.28
N CYS A 41 5.88 29.89 25.31
CA CYS A 41 6.83 28.78 25.42
C CYS A 41 6.13 27.41 25.42
N ASN A 42 5.02 27.27 26.13
CA ASN A 42 4.25 26.02 26.16
C ASN A 42 3.60 25.73 24.81
N ALA A 43 3.09 26.74 24.12
CA ALA A 43 2.56 26.60 22.76
C ALA A 43 3.65 26.11 21.79
N LEU A 44 4.85 26.70 21.84
CA LEU A 44 5.98 26.27 21.02
C LEU A 44 6.39 24.82 21.32
N ARG A 45 6.41 24.41 22.60
CA ARG A 45 6.69 23.01 22.98
C ARG A 45 5.63 22.05 22.44
N GLN A 46 4.36 22.42 22.49
CA GLN A 46 3.28 21.58 21.95
C GLN A 46 3.35 21.47 20.43
N LEU A 47 3.66 22.56 19.72
CA LEU A 47 3.88 22.52 18.28
C LEU A 47 5.07 21.64 17.90
N ALA A 48 6.18 21.72 18.66
CA ALA A 48 7.33 20.85 18.45
C ALA A 48 6.95 19.37 18.63
N SER A 49 6.18 19.04 19.68
CA SER A 49 5.68 17.68 19.89
C SER A 49 4.76 17.21 18.75
N LEU A 50 3.93 18.09 18.21
CA LEU A 50 3.06 17.78 17.07
C LEU A 50 3.88 17.49 15.81
N VAL A 51 4.92 18.29 15.55
CA VAL A 51 5.82 18.10 14.40
C VAL A 51 6.55 16.76 14.50
N LEU A 52 7.02 16.37 15.68
CA LEU A 52 7.64 15.06 15.89
C LEU A 52 6.65 13.91 15.61
N ALA A 53 5.41 14.04 16.08
CA ALA A 53 4.38 13.04 15.79
C ALA A 53 4.05 12.97 14.28
N ALA A 54 4.07 14.11 13.58
CA ALA A 54 3.87 14.16 12.14
C ALA A 54 5.02 13.51 11.37
N ASP A 55 6.27 13.75 11.79
CA ASP A 55 7.46 13.12 11.21
C ASP A 55 7.40 11.59 11.32
N ASP A 56 7.05 11.07 12.50
CA ASP A 56 6.86 9.64 12.72
C ASP A 56 5.81 9.04 11.75
N ILE A 57 4.69 9.73 11.54
CA ILE A 57 3.62 9.31 10.62
C ILE A 57 4.14 9.30 9.18
N PHE A 58 4.80 10.36 8.74
CA PHE A 58 5.28 10.47 7.36
C PHE A 58 6.44 9.50 7.07
N SER A 59 7.30 9.23 8.05
CA SER A 59 8.36 8.23 7.95
C SER A 59 7.78 6.83 7.78
N GLU A 60 6.80 6.46 8.61
CA GLU A 60 6.11 5.16 8.51
C GLU A 60 5.38 5.01 7.16
N LEU A 61 4.62 6.04 6.76
CA LEU A 61 3.92 6.05 5.48
C LEU A 61 4.90 5.97 4.30
N GLY A 62 6.03 6.67 4.39
CA GLY A 62 7.10 6.63 3.38
C GLY A 62 7.67 5.21 3.23
N GLY A 63 7.92 4.51 4.33
CA GLY A 63 8.34 3.12 4.32
C GLY A 63 7.31 2.19 3.67
N GLN A 64 6.02 2.34 4.02
CA GLN A 64 4.94 1.56 3.44
C GLN A 64 4.80 1.80 1.93
N LEU A 65 4.86 3.06 1.49
CA LEU A 65 4.80 3.44 0.08
C LEU A 65 6.01 2.92 -0.71
N GLN A 66 7.20 2.92 -0.12
CA GLN A 66 8.37 2.34 -0.76
C GLN A 66 8.21 0.82 -0.94
N GLY A 67 7.68 0.12 0.06
CA GLY A 67 7.36 -1.30 -0.03
C GLY A 67 6.31 -1.60 -1.11
N LEU A 68 5.24 -0.79 -1.17
CA LEU A 68 4.22 -0.87 -2.23
C LEU A 68 4.82 -0.59 -3.61
N GLY A 69 5.71 0.40 -3.72
CA GLY A 69 6.43 0.75 -4.94
C GLY A 69 7.23 -0.43 -5.48
N LYS A 70 8.06 -1.07 -4.65
CA LYS A 70 8.84 -2.27 -5.04
C LYS A 70 7.94 -3.39 -5.56
N ARG A 71 6.87 -3.71 -4.83
CA ARG A 71 5.90 -4.75 -5.23
C ARG A 71 5.20 -4.40 -6.55
N SER A 72 4.84 -3.13 -6.74
CA SER A 72 4.23 -2.64 -7.98
C SER A 72 5.18 -2.77 -9.16
N THR A 73 6.46 -2.42 -8.98
CA THR A 73 7.49 -2.59 -10.01
C THR A 73 7.70 -4.05 -10.38
N GLU A 74 7.79 -4.95 -9.39
CA GLU A 74 7.89 -6.39 -9.64
C GLU A 74 6.66 -6.93 -10.39
N ALA A 75 5.46 -6.52 -9.98
CA ALA A 75 4.23 -6.90 -10.66
C ALA A 75 4.22 -6.40 -12.11
N LYS A 76 4.63 -5.15 -12.35
CA LYS A 76 4.76 -4.58 -13.70
C LYS A 76 5.75 -5.38 -14.55
N ALA A 77 6.90 -5.76 -14.01
CA ALA A 77 7.88 -6.57 -14.74
C ALA A 77 7.32 -7.95 -15.09
N ARG A 78 6.58 -8.59 -14.18
CA ARG A 78 5.91 -9.87 -14.45
C ARG A 78 4.83 -9.75 -15.52
N ILE A 79 4.05 -8.67 -15.49
CA ILE A 79 3.03 -8.38 -16.51
C ILE A 79 3.71 -8.18 -17.86
N GLN A 80 4.78 -7.41 -17.94
CA GLN A 80 5.50 -7.18 -19.19
C GLN A 80 6.11 -8.47 -19.76
N ALA A 81 6.69 -9.32 -18.91
CA ALA A 81 7.18 -10.63 -19.34
C ALA A 81 6.05 -11.56 -19.81
N LEU A 82 4.85 -11.45 -19.22
CA LEU A 82 3.67 -12.18 -19.67
C LEU A 82 3.17 -11.64 -21.01
N GLU A 83 3.09 -10.32 -21.19
CA GLU A 83 2.73 -9.67 -22.44
C GLU A 83 3.64 -10.12 -23.59
N GLU A 84 4.96 -10.15 -23.37
CA GLU A 84 5.90 -10.66 -24.36
C GLU A 84 5.65 -12.13 -24.71
N LYS A 85 5.38 -12.98 -23.70
CA LYS A 85 5.09 -14.39 -23.92
C LYS A 85 3.79 -14.58 -24.69
N VAL A 86 2.76 -13.78 -24.39
CA VAL A 86 1.47 -13.79 -25.10
C VAL A 86 1.64 -13.28 -26.53
N ALA A 87 2.42 -12.23 -26.75
CA ALA A 87 2.68 -11.70 -28.09
C ALA A 87 3.46 -12.70 -28.97
N LYS A 88 4.39 -13.46 -28.39
CA LYS A 88 5.16 -14.51 -29.07
C LYS A 88 4.42 -15.85 -29.15
N PHE A 89 3.23 -15.96 -28.56
CA PHE A 89 2.50 -17.22 -28.47
C PHE A 89 1.82 -17.57 -29.80
N ASP A 90 2.22 -18.69 -30.40
CA ASP A 90 1.55 -19.26 -31.59
C ASP A 90 0.51 -20.32 -31.17
N PRO A 91 -0.80 -20.04 -31.28
CA PRO A 91 -1.86 -20.97 -30.89
C PRO A 91 -1.91 -22.25 -31.74
N LYS A 92 -1.27 -22.29 -32.91
CA LYS A 92 -1.23 -23.49 -33.76
C LYS A 92 -0.20 -24.54 -33.32
N GLN A 93 0.79 -24.14 -32.51
CA GLN A 93 1.79 -25.07 -31.96
C GLN A 93 1.30 -25.82 -30.72
N VAL A 94 0.25 -25.33 -30.06
CA VAL A 94 -0.28 -25.97 -28.87
C VAL A 94 -1.10 -27.20 -29.26
N THR A 95 -0.48 -28.39 -29.15
CA THR A 95 -1.20 -29.64 -29.38
C THR A 95 -2.19 -29.90 -28.26
N VAL A 96 -3.47 -29.71 -28.54
CA VAL A 96 -4.57 -30.09 -27.66
C VAL A 96 -4.60 -31.62 -27.50
N ARG A 97 -4.63 -32.13 -26.26
CA ARG A 97 -4.63 -33.58 -25.95
C ARG A 97 -5.76 -34.34 -26.66
N ALA A 98 -6.90 -33.70 -26.92
CA ALA A 98 -8.00 -34.27 -27.70
C ALA A 98 -7.60 -34.55 -29.16
N ASN A 99 -6.90 -33.62 -29.80
CA ASN A 99 -6.41 -33.78 -31.18
C ASN A 99 -5.33 -34.85 -31.29
N GLN A 100 -4.51 -35.05 -30.25
CA GLN A 100 -3.54 -36.14 -30.21
C GLN A 100 -4.21 -37.52 -30.18
N ARG A 101 -5.32 -37.66 -29.45
CA ARG A 101 -6.10 -38.92 -29.40
C ARG A 101 -6.80 -39.20 -30.72
N LEU A 102 -7.41 -38.19 -31.35
CA LEU A 102 -8.03 -38.31 -32.66
C LEU A 102 -7.01 -38.69 -33.74
N ARG A 103 -5.87 -38.00 -33.80
CA ARG A 103 -4.79 -38.34 -34.75
C ARG A 103 -4.22 -39.75 -34.53
N ARG A 104 -4.07 -40.19 -33.28
CA ARG A 104 -3.67 -41.57 -32.97
C ARG A 104 -4.74 -42.58 -33.42
N ALA A 105 -6.01 -42.32 -33.16
CA ALA A 105 -7.10 -43.20 -33.59
C ALA A 105 -7.27 -43.25 -35.12
N GLU A 106 -7.03 -42.15 -35.83
CA GLU A 106 -7.04 -42.10 -37.30
C GLU A 106 -5.85 -42.82 -37.92
N SER A 107 -4.65 -42.70 -37.32
CA SER A 107 -3.45 -43.39 -37.81
C SER A 107 -3.47 -44.90 -37.55
N VAL A 108 -4.14 -45.36 -36.49
CA VAL A 108 -4.45 -46.79 -36.29
C VAL A 108 -5.46 -47.27 -37.35
N ARG A 109 -6.59 -46.57 -37.52
CA ARG A 109 -7.59 -46.92 -38.54
C ARG A 109 -7.06 -46.94 -39.98
N ARG A 110 -6.11 -46.06 -40.32
CA ARG A 110 -5.47 -46.05 -41.64
C ARG A 110 -4.54 -47.25 -41.84
N ARG A 111 -3.83 -47.70 -40.79
CA ARG A 111 -3.02 -48.93 -40.87
C ARG A 111 -3.90 -50.16 -41.07
N ASP A 112 -4.99 -50.26 -40.33
CA ASP A 112 -5.90 -51.41 -40.41
C ASP A 112 -6.57 -51.52 -41.78
N LYS A 113 -6.93 -50.39 -42.41
CA LYS A 113 -7.47 -50.37 -43.79
C LYS A 113 -6.46 -50.82 -44.85
N ILE A 114 -5.18 -50.48 -44.70
CA ILE A 114 -4.13 -50.89 -45.66
C ILE A 114 -3.82 -52.39 -45.52
N SER A 115 -3.84 -52.90 -44.29
CA SER A 115 -3.72 -54.35 -44.01
C SER A 115 -4.85 -55.18 -44.62
N ALA A 116 -6.08 -54.66 -44.67
CA ALA A 116 -7.23 -55.38 -45.20
C ALA A 116 -7.28 -55.41 -46.74
N VAL A 117 -6.69 -54.43 -47.42
CA VAL A 117 -6.69 -54.34 -48.90
C VAL A 117 -5.54 -55.14 -49.54
N GLY A 118 -4.48 -55.45 -48.78
CA GLY A 118 -3.34 -56.24 -49.28
C GLY A 118 -3.49 -57.77 -49.19
N GLY A 119 -4.64 -58.28 -48.73
CA GLY A 119 -4.89 -59.71 -48.51
C GLY A 119 -5.87 -60.37 -49.51
N GLU A 120 -6.39 -59.62 -50.47
CA GLU A 120 -7.24 -60.14 -51.56
C GLU A 120 -6.41 -60.17 -52.86
N GLY A 121 -5.55 -61.18 -53.00
CA GLY A 121 -4.73 -61.43 -54.18
C GLY A 121 -4.32 -62.89 -54.25
#